data_AF-A0A8H7EX37-F1
#
_entry.id   AF-A0A8H7EX37-F1
#
_cell.length_a   1.000
_cell.length_b   1.000
_cell.length_c   1.000
_cell.angle_alpha   90.00
_cell.angle_beta   90.00
_cell.angle_gamma   90.00
#
_symmetry.space_group_name_H-M   'P 1'
#
loop_
_entity.id
_entity.type
_entity.pdbx_description
1 polymer ?
#
loop_
_entity_poly.entity_id
_entity_poly.type
_entity_poly.pdbx_seq_one_letter_code
_entity_poly.pdbx_strand_id
1 'polypeptide(L)'
;MPFPPPEKVPDQDFSRVLDTLASLISQLPSEVPLTSEADTCFKEFLPPFRLDPDYFAKTEDEIATLGEQLERVFGFNTRSSGDGVLTIEERGPGLSAMHDVLVEYYHKYPSNMVHKKWIIDIANAVEQVYVHNNVPVPTRQMVEKVPGPGTSTARRIICLLETKCFCCEFTHTTTTTSQNSTLNSIRLRASLIVSV
;
A
#
# COMPACT_ATOMS: atom_id res chain seq x y z
N MET A 1 -6.61 7.99 -19.61
CA MET A 1 -8.08 7.97 -19.38
C MET A 1 -8.28 8.08 -17.88
N PRO A 2 -9.12 9.01 -17.38
CA PRO A 2 -9.30 9.19 -15.94
C PRO A 2 -9.79 7.90 -15.27
N PHE A 3 -9.42 7.68 -14.01
CA PHE A 3 -9.98 6.59 -13.22
C PHE A 3 -11.51 6.68 -13.13
N PRO A 4 -12.24 5.55 -13.20
CA PRO A 4 -13.68 5.57 -13.03
C PRO A 4 -14.02 6.09 -11.63
N PRO A 5 -15.15 6.81 -11.47
CA PRO A 5 -15.62 7.26 -10.16
C PRO A 5 -15.71 6.10 -9.16
N PRO A 6 -15.49 6.36 -7.85
CA PRO A 6 -15.48 5.30 -6.81
C PRO A 6 -16.77 4.48 -6.79
N GLU A 7 -17.91 5.10 -7.08
CA GLU A 7 -19.24 4.48 -7.13
C GLU A 7 -19.38 3.40 -8.22
N LYS A 8 -18.53 3.45 -9.25
CA LYS A 8 -18.57 2.54 -10.39
C LYS A 8 -17.58 1.38 -10.27
N VAL A 9 -16.71 1.41 -9.25
CA VAL A 9 -15.74 0.35 -9.00
C VAL A 9 -16.32 -0.57 -7.93
N PRO A 10 -16.58 -1.86 -8.24
CA PRO A 10 -16.99 -2.83 -7.23
C PRO A 10 -15.94 -2.90 -6.13
N ASP A 11 -16.37 -3.04 -4.87
CA ASP A 11 -15.47 -3.16 -3.73
C ASP A 11 -14.40 -4.24 -3.95
N GLN A 12 -14.79 -5.35 -4.59
CA GLN A 12 -13.91 -6.49 -4.90
C GLN A 12 -12.81 -6.17 -5.93
N ASP A 13 -12.97 -5.13 -6.73
CA ASP A 13 -12.02 -4.72 -7.76
C ASP A 13 -11.15 -3.54 -7.32
N PHE A 14 -11.45 -2.93 -6.16
CA PHE A 14 -10.74 -1.75 -5.68
C PHE A 14 -9.30 -2.05 -5.22
N SER A 15 -9.02 -3.30 -4.81
CA SER A 15 -7.66 -3.78 -4.57
C SER A 15 -6.75 -3.61 -5.78
N ARG A 16 -7.28 -3.83 -7.00
CA ARG A 16 -6.52 -3.62 -8.24
C ARG A 16 -6.17 -2.15 -8.48
N VAL A 17 -7.01 -1.23 -8.00
CA VAL A 17 -6.72 0.21 -8.06
C VAL A 17 -5.52 0.52 -7.17
N LEU A 18 -5.48 -0.05 -5.96
CA LEU A 18 -4.35 0.07 -5.04
C LEU A 18 -3.08 -0.57 -5.60
N ASP A 19 -3.15 -1.75 -6.23
CA ASP A 19 -2.01 -2.40 -6.88
C ASP A 19 -1.48 -1.60 -8.07
N THR A 20 -2.39 -1.01 -8.84
CA THR A 20 -2.06 -0.11 -9.95
C THR A 20 -1.36 1.14 -9.41
N LEU A 21 -1.88 1.74 -8.34
CA LEU A 21 -1.27 2.90 -7.70
C LEU A 21 0.15 2.58 -7.20
N ALA A 22 0.36 1.43 -6.55
CA ALA A 22 1.68 0.98 -6.12
C ALA A 22 2.66 0.89 -7.31
N SER A 23 2.20 0.27 -8.40
CA SER A 23 2.98 0.11 -9.63
C SER A 23 3.36 1.46 -10.24
N LEU A 24 2.41 2.40 -10.30
CA LEU A 24 2.63 3.74 -10.82
C LEU A 24 3.58 4.55 -9.94
N ILE A 25 3.50 4.45 -8.62
CA ILE A 25 4.43 5.14 -7.71
C ILE A 25 5.85 4.58 -7.88
N SER A 26 6.00 3.26 -7.99
CA SER A 26 7.31 2.60 -8.11
C SER A 26 8.06 2.93 -9.41
N GLN A 27 7.33 3.32 -10.47
CA GLN A 27 7.86 3.56 -11.81
C GLN A 27 7.85 5.05 -12.20
N LEU A 28 7.69 5.94 -11.22
CA LEU A 28 7.65 7.38 -11.47
C LEU A 28 8.89 7.84 -12.27
N PRO A 29 8.68 8.76 -13.24
CA PRO A 29 9.75 9.24 -14.11
C PRO A 29 10.85 9.93 -13.31
N SER A 30 12.09 9.82 -13.80
CA SER A 30 13.29 10.39 -13.15
C SER A 30 13.32 11.91 -13.10
N GLU A 31 12.49 12.54 -13.92
CA GLU A 31 12.22 13.97 -14.06
C GLU A 31 11.59 14.54 -12.79
N VAL A 32 10.88 13.71 -12.01
CA VAL A 32 10.39 14.06 -10.69
C VAL A 32 11.55 13.99 -9.69
N PRO A 33 11.77 15.03 -8.87
CA PRO A 33 12.85 15.04 -7.90
C PRO A 33 12.69 13.90 -6.89
N LEU A 34 13.79 13.19 -6.64
CA LEU A 34 13.88 12.18 -5.59
C LEU A 34 14.13 12.87 -4.26
N THR A 35 13.20 12.71 -3.33
CA THR A 35 13.31 13.28 -1.99
C THR A 35 13.69 12.20 -0.98
N SER A 36 14.47 12.60 0.04
CA SER A 36 14.83 11.76 1.17
C SER A 36 13.69 11.68 2.20
N GLU A 37 13.78 10.77 3.17
CA GLU A 37 12.83 10.71 4.30
C GLU A 37 12.81 11.99 5.15
N ALA A 38 13.92 12.72 5.21
CA ALA A 38 14.02 13.92 6.03
C ALA A 38 13.33 15.13 5.38
N ASP A 39 13.29 15.16 4.04
CA ASP A 39 12.90 16.34 3.27
C ASP A 39 11.52 16.19 2.60
N THR A 40 10.90 15.02 2.68
CA THR A 40 9.62 14.74 2.00
C THR A 40 8.45 15.51 2.61
N CYS A 41 7.56 16.00 1.74
CA CYS A 41 6.29 16.59 2.11
C CYS A 41 5.34 15.54 2.72
N PHE A 42 5.52 14.27 2.39
CA PHE A 42 4.76 13.13 2.91
C PHE A 42 5.29 12.57 4.24
N LYS A 43 6.15 13.31 4.96
CA LYS A 43 6.78 12.85 6.21
C LYS A 43 5.80 12.37 7.27
N GLU A 44 4.59 12.91 7.29
CA GLU A 44 3.54 12.51 8.24
C GLU A 44 3.04 11.09 8.01
N PHE A 45 3.21 10.54 6.81
CA PHE A 45 2.84 9.16 6.47
C PHE A 45 3.98 8.16 6.72
N LEU A 46 5.21 8.62 7.00
CA LEU A 46 6.33 7.73 7.28
C LEU A 46 6.10 6.93 8.58
N PRO A 47 6.59 5.68 8.66
CA PRO A 47 6.49 4.89 9.88
C PRO A 47 7.23 5.53 11.07
N PRO A 48 6.64 5.54 12.28
CA PRO A 48 5.30 5.04 12.62
C PRO A 48 4.20 6.06 12.30
N PHE A 49 3.29 5.71 11.38
CA PHE A 49 2.12 6.54 11.07
C PHE A 49 1.15 6.61 12.25
N ARG A 50 0.63 7.82 12.49
CA ARG A 50 -0.41 8.10 13.48
C ARG A 50 -1.35 9.15 12.95
N LEU A 51 -2.63 8.99 13.31
CA LEU A 51 -3.61 10.05 13.10
C LEU A 51 -3.26 11.24 13.99
N ASP A 52 -3.40 12.43 13.43
CA ASP A 52 -3.21 13.66 14.18
C ASP A 52 -4.28 13.78 15.29
N PRO A 53 -3.86 13.91 16.56
CA PRO A 53 -4.79 13.92 17.69
C PRO A 53 -5.69 15.16 17.70
N ASP A 54 -5.24 16.29 17.17
CA ASP A 54 -6.03 17.53 17.13
C ASP A 54 -7.14 17.45 16.08
N TYR A 55 -6.86 16.82 14.94
CA TYR A 55 -7.89 16.52 13.95
C TYR A 55 -8.84 15.43 14.46
N PHE A 56 -8.33 14.37 15.07
CA PHE A 56 -9.16 13.30 15.64
C PHE A 56 -10.10 13.81 16.73
N ALA A 57 -9.65 14.73 17.59
CA ALA A 57 -10.50 15.35 18.60
C ALA A 57 -11.65 16.19 18.02
N LYS A 58 -11.55 16.63 16.76
CA LYS A 58 -12.58 17.43 16.08
C LYS A 58 -13.54 16.55 15.27
N THR A 59 -13.02 15.55 14.58
CA THR A 59 -13.81 14.72 13.67
C THR A 59 -14.44 13.53 14.39
N GLU A 60 -13.78 13.02 15.45
CA GLU A 60 -14.12 11.77 16.15
C GLU A 60 -14.25 10.55 15.20
N ASP A 61 -13.70 10.66 13.99
CA ASP A 61 -13.76 9.66 12.93
C ASP A 61 -12.39 9.57 12.25
N GLU A 62 -11.87 8.34 12.20
CA GLU A 62 -10.52 8.08 11.70
C GLU A 62 -10.35 8.38 10.20
N ILE A 63 -11.35 8.09 9.37
CA ILE A 63 -11.28 8.35 7.93
C ILE A 63 -11.40 9.85 7.65
N ALA A 64 -12.25 10.56 8.40
CA ALA A 64 -12.31 12.00 8.33
C ALA A 64 -10.98 12.64 8.76
N THR A 65 -10.36 12.15 9.84
CA THR A 65 -9.03 12.62 10.26
C THR A 65 -7.96 12.37 9.19
N LEU A 66 -7.93 11.17 8.60
CA LEU A 66 -7.03 10.85 7.50
C LEU A 66 -7.26 11.78 6.30
N GLY A 67 -8.53 12.07 5.98
CA GLY A 67 -8.92 13.01 4.93
C GLY A 67 -8.39 14.43 5.16
N GLU A 68 -8.45 14.93 6.40
CA GLU A 68 -7.89 16.23 6.77
C GLU A 68 -6.36 16.27 6.65
N GLN A 69 -5.67 15.20 7.04
CA GLN A 69 -4.21 15.07 6.85
C GLN A 69 -3.84 15.04 5.36
N LEU A 70 -4.56 14.27 4.55
CA LEU A 70 -4.40 14.26 3.09
C LEU A 70 -4.68 15.63 2.48
N GLU A 71 -5.72 16.34 2.93
CA GLU A 71 -6.01 17.71 2.48
C GLU A 71 -4.94 18.70 2.93
N ARG A 72 -4.30 18.51 4.08
CA ARG A 72 -3.19 19.36 4.51
C ARG A 72 -2.00 19.23 3.55
N VAL A 73 -1.69 18.00 3.13
CA VAL A 73 -0.54 17.73 2.24
C VAL A 73 -0.84 18.12 0.80
N PHE A 74 -2.00 17.73 0.26
CA PHE A 74 -2.34 17.97 -1.15
C PHE A 74 -3.12 19.26 -1.38
N GLY A 75 -3.96 19.68 -0.43
CA GLY A 75 -4.94 20.75 -0.60
C GLY A 75 -4.36 22.16 -0.65
N PHE A 76 -3.13 22.37 -0.17
CA PHE A 76 -2.47 23.67 -0.35
C PHE A 76 -2.24 23.98 -1.83
N ASN A 77 -1.67 23.03 -2.58
CA ASN A 77 -1.35 23.22 -3.99
C ASN A 77 -2.60 23.24 -4.88
N THR A 78 -3.60 22.39 -4.58
CA THR A 78 -4.86 22.34 -5.35
C THR A 78 -5.64 23.66 -5.28
N ARG A 79 -5.56 24.39 -4.15
CA ARG A 79 -6.21 25.69 -3.97
C ARG A 79 -5.46 26.83 -4.65
N SER A 80 -4.13 26.75 -4.79
CA SER A 80 -3.33 27.76 -5.47
C SER A 80 -3.38 27.65 -7.00
N SER A 81 -3.48 26.43 -7.54
CA SER A 81 -3.50 26.20 -8.99
C SER A 81 -4.88 26.49 -9.62
N GLY A 82 -5.95 26.34 -8.84
CA GLY A 82 -7.33 26.62 -9.28
C GLY A 82 -7.92 25.63 -10.29
N ASP A 83 -7.16 24.61 -10.69
CA ASP A 83 -7.57 23.53 -11.60
C ASP A 83 -8.24 22.36 -10.86
N GLY A 84 -8.14 22.32 -9.53
CA GLY A 84 -8.73 21.25 -8.71
C GLY A 84 -8.00 19.92 -8.83
N VAL A 85 -6.82 19.89 -9.44
CA VAL A 85 -6.04 18.67 -9.66
C VAL A 85 -4.97 18.54 -8.57
N LEU A 86 -4.90 17.38 -7.91
CA LEU A 86 -3.82 17.13 -6.96
C LEU A 86 -2.50 17.07 -7.70
N THR A 87 -1.49 17.74 -7.17
CA THR A 87 -0.13 17.78 -7.74
C THR A 87 0.79 16.85 -6.97
N ILE A 88 1.61 16.11 -7.71
CA ILE A 88 2.66 15.25 -7.14
C ILE A 88 3.98 15.76 -7.67
N GLU A 89 4.75 16.36 -6.78
CA GLU A 89 5.98 17.08 -7.11
C GLU A 89 7.24 16.31 -6.72
N GLU A 90 7.10 15.20 -5.98
CA GLU A 90 8.23 14.41 -5.50
C GLU A 90 8.01 12.91 -5.68
N ARG A 91 9.14 12.18 -5.82
CA ARG A 91 9.20 10.72 -5.72
C ARG A 91 10.07 10.35 -4.53
N GLY A 92 9.80 9.20 -3.90
CA GLY A 92 10.60 8.74 -2.77
C GLY A 92 9.79 7.91 -1.76
N PRO A 93 10.41 7.61 -0.62
CA PRO A 93 9.82 6.72 0.39
C PRO A 93 8.55 7.29 1.02
N GLY A 94 8.39 8.61 1.09
CA GLY A 94 7.19 9.25 1.63
C GLY A 94 5.91 8.92 0.84
N LEU A 95 6.00 8.93 -0.50
CA LEU A 95 4.85 8.60 -1.35
C LEU A 95 4.48 7.11 -1.26
N SER A 96 5.49 6.23 -1.12
CA SER A 96 5.28 4.81 -0.87
C SER A 96 4.64 4.57 0.50
N ALA A 97 5.11 5.25 1.55
CA ALA A 97 4.53 5.12 2.89
C ALA A 97 3.07 5.62 2.94
N MET A 98 2.75 6.68 2.21
CA MET A 98 1.37 7.13 2.04
C MET A 98 0.51 6.04 1.38
N HIS A 99 1.01 5.37 0.35
CA HIS A 99 0.29 4.23 -0.27
C HIS A 99 0.03 3.11 0.75
N ASP A 100 1.01 2.75 1.58
CA ASP A 100 0.83 1.74 2.63
C ASP A 100 -0.29 2.13 3.62
N VAL A 101 -0.38 3.40 4.02
CA VAL A 101 -1.46 3.92 4.86
C VAL A 101 -2.82 3.81 4.14
N LEU A 102 -2.89 4.15 2.85
CA LEU A 102 -4.14 4.01 2.09
C LEU A 102 -4.61 2.55 2.03
N VAL A 103 -3.68 1.60 1.86
CA VAL A 103 -3.97 0.17 1.87
C VAL A 103 -4.47 -0.29 3.24
N GLU A 104 -3.82 0.12 4.33
CA GLU A 104 -4.25 -0.23 5.70
C GLU A 104 -5.68 0.24 5.97
N TYR A 105 -5.98 1.51 5.70
CA TYR A 105 -7.30 2.08 5.95
C TYR A 105 -8.37 1.55 5.00
N TYR A 106 -8.01 1.14 3.79
CA TYR A 106 -8.94 0.48 2.89
C TYR A 106 -9.34 -0.90 3.42
N HIS A 107 -8.40 -1.69 3.95
CA HIS A 107 -8.73 -2.97 4.58
C HIS A 107 -9.60 -2.81 5.83
N LYS A 108 -9.38 -1.73 6.60
CA LYS A 108 -10.18 -1.42 7.79
C LYS A 108 -11.58 -0.90 7.44
N TYR A 109 -11.71 -0.10 6.39
CA TYR A 109 -12.95 0.57 5.97
C TYR A 109 -13.24 0.40 4.46
N PRO A 110 -13.46 -0.84 3.98
CA PRO A 110 -13.52 -1.15 2.55
C PRO A 110 -14.71 -0.54 1.81
N SER A 111 -15.77 -0.18 2.52
CA SER A 111 -16.98 0.42 1.93
C SER A 111 -17.02 1.95 2.07
N ASN A 112 -15.99 2.58 2.64
CA ASN A 112 -15.97 4.03 2.80
C ASN A 112 -15.69 4.74 1.46
N MET A 113 -16.67 5.52 0.98
CA MET A 113 -16.58 6.21 -0.31
C MET A 113 -15.60 7.38 -0.32
N VAL A 114 -15.41 8.06 0.81
CA VAL A 114 -14.48 9.18 0.93
C VAL A 114 -13.04 8.69 0.77
N HIS A 115 -12.71 7.57 1.43
CA HIS A 115 -11.39 6.95 1.29
C HIS A 115 -11.12 6.48 -0.15
N LYS A 116 -12.11 5.82 -0.77
CA LYS A 116 -12.01 5.41 -2.19
C LYS A 116 -11.81 6.60 -3.12
N LYS A 117 -12.50 7.71 -2.87
CA LYS A 117 -12.33 8.94 -3.65
C LYS A 117 -10.88 9.45 -3.55
N TRP A 118 -10.32 9.52 -2.34
CA TRP A 118 -8.92 9.92 -2.14
C TRP A 118 -7.94 9.03 -2.91
N ILE A 119 -8.11 7.70 -2.84
CA ILE A 119 -7.26 6.76 -3.58
C ILE A 119 -7.32 7.01 -5.10
N ILE A 120 -8.53 7.24 -5.64
CA ILE A 120 -8.72 7.54 -7.07
C ILE A 120 -8.11 8.88 -7.45
N ASP A 121 -8.30 9.92 -6.65
CA ASP A 121 -7.78 11.26 -6.93
C ASP A 121 -6.25 11.25 -6.94
N ILE A 122 -5.64 10.56 -5.97
CA ILE A 122 -4.18 10.37 -5.91
C ILE A 122 -3.70 9.55 -7.12
N ALA A 123 -4.40 8.48 -7.50
CA ALA A 123 -4.01 7.70 -8.68
C ALA A 123 -4.10 8.50 -9.99
N ASN A 124 -5.13 9.33 -10.14
CA ASN A 124 -5.23 10.28 -11.26
C ASN A 124 -4.06 11.28 -11.23
N ALA A 125 -3.71 11.80 -10.06
CA ALA A 125 -2.60 12.73 -9.90
C ALA A 125 -1.25 12.11 -10.29
N VAL A 126 -1.00 10.86 -9.87
CA VAL A 126 0.20 10.11 -10.29
C VAL A 126 0.21 9.92 -11.80
N GLU A 127 -0.90 9.53 -12.43
CA GLU A 127 -0.98 9.40 -13.89
C GLU A 127 -0.69 10.73 -14.60
N GLN A 128 -1.16 11.85 -14.07
CA GLN A 128 -0.89 13.17 -14.66
C GLN A 128 0.59 13.53 -14.68
N VAL A 129 1.38 13.06 -13.73
CA VAL A 129 2.84 13.25 -13.73
C VAL A 129 3.48 12.62 -14.96
N TYR A 130 3.07 11.41 -15.36
CA TYR A 130 3.56 10.76 -16.58
C TYR A 130 3.17 11.55 -17.83
N VAL A 131 1.91 11.99 -17.90
CA VAL A 131 1.39 12.80 -19.02
C VAL A 131 2.16 14.12 -19.14
N HIS A 132 2.37 14.81 -18.03
CA HIS A 132 3.10 16.09 -17.98
C HIS A 132 4.55 15.96 -18.47
N ASN A 133 5.22 14.86 -18.10
CA ASN A 133 6.60 14.58 -18.50
C ASN A 133 6.72 13.93 -19.89
N ASN A 134 5.62 13.75 -20.63
CA ASN A 134 5.58 13.05 -21.92
C ASN A 134 6.13 11.61 -21.86
N VAL A 135 5.99 10.95 -20.71
CA VAL A 135 6.42 9.56 -20.50
C VAL A 135 5.19 8.65 -20.64
N PRO A 136 5.31 7.48 -21.32
CA PRO A 136 4.19 6.55 -21.41
C PRO A 136 3.79 6.05 -20.03
N VAL A 137 2.49 6.14 -19.72
CA VAL A 137 1.93 5.58 -18.48
C VAL A 137 2.11 4.06 -18.54
N PRO A 138 2.73 3.42 -17.53
CA PRO A 138 2.81 1.97 -17.42
C PRO A 138 1.43 1.34 -17.60
N THR A 139 1.32 0.34 -18.46
CA THR A 139 0.02 -0.18 -18.93
C THR A 139 -0.90 -0.52 -17.78
N ARG A 140 -2.02 0.19 -17.73
CA ARG A 140 -3.08 -0.01 -16.74
C ARG A 140 -3.70 -1.39 -16.94
N GLN A 141 -3.58 -2.27 -15.96
CA GLN A 141 -4.38 -3.51 -15.92
C GLN A 141 -5.82 -3.17 -15.51
N MET A 142 -6.51 -2.38 -16.33
CA MET A 142 -7.95 -2.21 -16.18
C MET A 142 -8.64 -3.53 -16.53
N VAL A 143 -9.63 -3.90 -15.72
CA VAL A 143 -10.67 -4.82 -16.15
C VAL A 143 -11.40 -4.14 -17.29
N GLU A 144 -10.94 -4.38 -18.51
CA GLU A 144 -11.80 -4.25 -19.67
C GLU A 144 -12.96 -5.19 -19.37
N LYS A 145 -14.16 -4.63 -19.17
CA LYS A 145 -15.37 -5.42 -19.03
C LYS A 145 -15.56 -6.14 -20.36
N VAL A 146 -14.97 -7.33 -20.48
CA VAL A 146 -15.15 -8.19 -21.64
C VAL A 146 -16.67 -8.36 -21.80
N PRO A 147 -17.28 -7.91 -22.90
CA PRO A 147 -18.68 -8.21 -23.14
C PRO A 147 -18.79 -9.73 -23.13
N GLY A 148 -19.61 -10.25 -22.22
CA GLY A 148 -19.63 -11.67 -21.88
C GLY A 148 -19.67 -12.54 -23.14
N PRO A 149 -18.96 -13.68 -23.16
CA PRO A 149 -19.02 -14.56 -24.30
C PRO A 149 -20.44 -15.12 -24.39
N GLY A 150 -21.18 -14.61 -25.38
CA GLY A 150 -22.22 -15.38 -26.02
C GLY A 150 -21.65 -16.76 -26.36
N THR A 151 -22.38 -17.77 -25.94
CA THR A 151 -22.20 -19.20 -26.22
C THR A 151 -21.40 -19.47 -27.51
N SER A 152 -20.16 -19.97 -27.40
CA SER A 152 -19.64 -20.95 -28.35
C SER A 152 -18.34 -21.61 -27.88
N THR A 153 -18.46 -22.91 -27.63
CA THR A 153 -17.45 -23.95 -27.90
C THR A 153 -16.14 -23.91 -27.09
N ALA A 154 -16.18 -24.67 -26.00
CA ALA A 154 -15.01 -25.22 -25.34
C ALA A 154 -14.06 -25.90 -26.33
N ARG A 155 -12.84 -25.36 -26.46
CA ARG A 155 -11.66 -26.16 -26.81
C ARG A 155 -10.78 -26.29 -25.58
N ARG A 156 -10.91 -27.44 -24.92
CA ARG A 156 -9.98 -27.97 -23.94
C ARG A 156 -8.58 -27.96 -24.55
N ILE A 157 -7.66 -27.19 -23.97
CA ILE A 157 -6.23 -27.57 -24.01
C ILE A 157 -6.00 -28.39 -22.75
N ILE A 158 -5.89 -29.69 -22.98
CA ILE A 158 -5.39 -30.68 -22.03
C ILE A 158 -3.87 -30.51 -22.00
N CYS A 159 -3.31 -30.19 -20.82
CA CYS A 159 -1.93 -30.53 -20.49
C CYS A 159 -1.97 -31.38 -19.21
N LEU A 160 -2.28 -32.65 -19.42
CA LEU A 160 -1.92 -33.75 -18.54
C LEU A 160 -0.54 -34.23 -19.00
N LEU A 161 0.45 -34.15 -18.13
CA LEU A 161 1.52 -35.13 -18.03
C LEU A 161 1.88 -35.25 -16.55
N GLU A 162 1.24 -36.22 -15.90
CA GLU A 162 1.69 -36.85 -14.67
C GLU A 162 3.09 -37.44 -14.85
N THR A 163 3.95 -37.43 -13.84
CA THR A 163 4.20 -38.64 -13.02
C THR A 163 5.35 -38.49 -12.01
N LYS A 164 5.09 -39.07 -10.81
CA LYS A 164 6.00 -39.64 -9.78
C LYS A 164 6.56 -38.66 -8.74
N CYS A 165 5.99 -38.64 -7.54
CA CYS A 165 6.21 -39.57 -6.40
C CYS A 165 7.61 -39.49 -5.80
N PHE A 166 7.73 -38.94 -4.59
CA PHE A 166 8.52 -39.59 -3.53
C PHE A 166 8.05 -39.12 -2.14
N CYS A 167 7.43 -40.05 -1.41
CA CYS A 167 7.32 -40.04 0.04
C CYS A 167 8.67 -40.41 0.64
N CYS A 168 9.06 -39.84 1.79
CA CYS A 168 9.94 -40.55 2.70
C CYS A 168 9.66 -40.14 4.15
N GLU A 169 8.98 -41.02 4.87
CA GLU A 169 8.94 -41.08 6.33
C GLU A 169 10.31 -41.52 6.89
N PHE A 170 10.71 -40.86 7.97
CA PHE A 170 11.10 -41.44 9.26
C PHE A 170 11.80 -42.82 9.29
N THR A 171 13.04 -42.88 9.76
CA THR A 171 13.42 -43.62 10.99
C THR A 171 14.92 -43.46 11.35
N HIS A 172 15.13 -43.16 12.64
CA HIS A 172 16.27 -43.36 13.54
C HIS A 172 17.67 -43.75 13.01
N THR A 173 18.67 -42.98 13.46
CA THR A 173 19.96 -43.51 13.92
C THR A 173 20.46 -42.73 15.15
N THR A 174 20.48 -43.41 16.29
CA THR A 174 21.26 -43.06 17.48
C THR A 174 22.75 -43.37 17.23
N THR A 175 23.66 -42.58 17.80
CA THR A 175 24.84 -42.99 18.63
C THR A 175 25.96 -41.94 18.58
N THR A 176 26.05 -41.15 19.66
CA THR A 176 27.23 -40.86 20.50
C THR A 176 28.46 -40.11 19.95
N THR A 177 28.68 -38.89 20.48
CA THR A 177 29.97 -38.27 20.88
C THR A 177 29.58 -37.03 21.72
N SER A 178 29.53 -37.04 23.05
CA SER A 178 30.56 -37.14 24.10
C SER A 178 31.55 -35.95 24.17
N GLN A 179 31.35 -35.14 25.22
CA GLN A 179 32.26 -34.18 25.90
C GLN A 179 32.48 -32.81 25.23
N ASN A 180 32.62 -31.69 25.95
CA ASN A 180 32.42 -31.27 27.34
C ASN A 180 32.76 -29.76 27.32
N SER A 181 31.95 -28.91 27.96
CA SER A 181 32.41 -27.76 28.77
C SER A 181 31.21 -26.87 29.15
N THR A 182 30.68 -26.98 30.37
CA THR A 182 30.94 -26.12 31.56
C THR A 182 30.10 -24.83 31.52
N LEU A 183 28.89 -24.81 32.12
CA LEU A 183 28.53 -24.49 33.53
C LEU A 183 28.59 -22.99 33.93
N ASN A 184 27.49 -22.58 34.59
CA ASN A 184 27.28 -21.43 35.50
C ASN A 184 26.84 -20.11 34.81
N SER A 185 25.84 -19.34 35.27
CA SER A 185 25.14 -19.29 36.55
C SER A 185 23.76 -18.64 36.40
N ILE A 186 22.81 -19.18 37.17
CA ILE A 186 21.51 -18.60 37.56
C ILE A 186 21.74 -17.54 38.65
N ARG A 187 20.71 -16.70 38.89
CA ARG A 187 20.38 -15.86 40.08
C ARG A 187 20.59 -14.36 39.84
N LEU A 188 19.77 -13.43 40.33
CA LEU A 188 18.50 -13.43 41.05
C LEU A 188 18.00 -11.97 41.04
N ARG A 189 16.68 -11.80 41.21
CA ARG A 189 15.97 -10.56 41.52
C ARG A 189 16.61 -9.76 42.67
N ALA A 190 16.46 -8.43 42.63
CA ALA A 190 16.09 -7.64 43.80
C ALA A 190 15.48 -6.29 43.39
N SER A 191 14.27 -6.04 43.89
CA SER A 191 13.55 -4.78 43.92
C SER A 191 14.29 -3.70 44.71
N LEU A 192 14.03 -2.43 44.41
CA LEU A 192 14.02 -1.38 45.44
C LEU A 192 13.06 -0.25 45.04
N ILE A 193 11.97 -0.20 45.81
CA ILE A 193 11.07 0.93 46.00
C ILE A 193 11.78 1.88 46.98
N VAL A 194 11.80 3.18 46.71
CA VAL A 194 11.96 4.21 47.75
C VAL A 194 10.97 5.32 47.46
N SER A 195 10.01 5.46 48.37
CA SER A 195 9.19 6.66 48.55
C SER A 195 9.83 7.55 49.61
N VAL A 196 9.73 8.86 49.40
CA VAL A 196 9.77 9.89 50.45
C VAL A 196 8.56 10.78 50.24
#